data_AF-A0A1G7JQB0-F1
#
_entry.id   AF-A0A1G7JQB0-F1
#
_cell.length_a   1.000
_cell.length_b   1.000
_cell.length_c   1.000
_cell.angle_alpha   90.00
_cell.angle_beta   90.00
_cell.angle_gamma   90.00
#
_symmetry.space_group_name_H-M   'P 1'
#
loop_
_entity.id
_entity.type
_entity.pdbx_description
1 polymer ?
#
loop_
_entity_poly.entity_id
_entity_poly.type
_entity_poly.pdbx_seq_one_letter_code
_entity_poly.pdbx_strand_id
1 'polypeptide(L)'
;MTAAVRGTRVSIPPVLMYHSISPSAEPDPHRLRVHPSRLERHLRLLRRLGLRGVSLGELLQARERGTAARLVGLTFDDGYTDFLDHAVPLLRQYGMTGTVYVVAGRIGGHNEWDEGPRFGLMTADQVRAVAASGLEIGSHTMTHARLAGADPATLAEEIGGSRQVLQDVLQEEVAGFCYPYGSYDDAAADAVQAAGYDHACVTGDYVPGDRFTLPRCYVSPRDTAAHVAVRLGRHHVRQRLSG
;
A
#
# COMPACT_ATOMS: atom_id res chain seq x y z
N MET A 1 18.37 9.68 -14.26
CA MET A 1 17.63 9.63 -12.98
C MET A 1 18.67 9.46 -11.88
N THR A 2 18.74 10.38 -10.92
CA THR A 2 19.57 10.20 -9.72
C THR A 2 19.00 9.04 -8.91
N ALA A 3 19.83 8.04 -8.61
CA ALA A 3 19.44 6.92 -7.76
C ALA A 3 18.89 7.45 -6.43
N ALA A 4 17.76 6.93 -5.99
CA ALA A 4 17.21 7.27 -4.69
C ALA A 4 18.19 6.88 -3.57
N VAL A 5 18.35 7.76 -2.58
CA VAL A 5 19.29 7.57 -1.48
C VAL A 5 18.51 7.41 -0.18
N ARG A 6 18.71 6.28 0.51
CA ARG A 6 18.23 6.09 1.90
C ARG A 6 18.70 7.23 2.81
N GLY A 7 17.93 7.52 3.84
CA GLY A 7 18.25 8.55 4.83
C GLY A 7 17.87 9.99 4.45
N THR A 8 17.51 10.27 3.20
CA THR A 8 16.97 11.58 2.82
C THR A 8 15.46 11.60 3.01
N ARG A 9 14.97 12.39 3.98
CA ARG A 9 13.53 12.50 4.25
C ARG A 9 12.76 13.01 3.05
N VAL A 10 11.65 12.35 2.75
CA VAL A 10 10.73 12.73 1.69
C VAL A 10 9.41 13.16 2.30
N SER A 11 9.04 14.41 2.05
CA SER A 11 7.66 14.86 2.26
C SER A 11 6.83 14.39 1.07
N ILE A 12 5.69 13.76 1.32
CA ILE A 12 4.69 13.43 0.29
C ILE A 12 3.30 13.81 0.79
N PRO A 13 2.30 13.94 -0.12
CA PRO A 13 0.91 14.00 0.30
C PRO A 13 0.51 12.78 1.13
N PRO A 14 -0.64 12.85 1.85
CA PRO A 14 -1.12 11.73 2.66
C PRO A 14 -1.26 10.45 1.84
N VAL A 15 -0.94 9.32 2.45
CA VAL A 15 -1.16 7.98 1.89
C VAL A 15 -2.12 7.24 2.82
N LEU A 16 -3.25 6.78 2.29
CA LEU A 16 -4.28 6.05 3.01
C LEU A 16 -4.08 4.55 2.80
N MET A 17 -4.03 3.81 3.90
CA MET A 17 -3.77 2.37 3.93
C MET A 17 -5.05 1.62 4.30
N TYR A 18 -5.55 0.86 3.32
CA TYR A 18 -6.67 -0.06 3.42
C TYR A 18 -6.16 -1.50 3.35
N HIS A 19 -7.01 -2.47 3.66
CA HIS A 19 -6.76 -3.89 3.47
C HIS A 19 -7.98 -4.46 2.71
N SER A 20 -8.76 -5.35 3.32
CA SER A 20 -9.98 -5.94 2.74
C SER A 20 -11.08 -4.90 2.51
N ILE A 21 -11.70 -4.95 1.33
CA ILE A 21 -12.89 -4.18 0.98
C ILE A 21 -14.03 -5.15 0.73
N SER A 22 -14.84 -5.44 1.76
CA SER A 22 -15.87 -6.49 1.65
C SER A 22 -17.14 -6.14 2.42
N PRO A 23 -18.33 -6.50 1.89
CA PRO A 23 -19.59 -6.39 2.61
C PRO A 23 -19.79 -7.51 3.65
N SER A 24 -18.87 -8.47 3.74
CA SER A 24 -18.95 -9.60 4.67
C SER A 24 -19.13 -9.15 6.12
N ALA A 25 -20.05 -9.81 6.81
CA ALA A 25 -20.30 -9.65 8.24
C ALA A 25 -19.56 -10.68 9.11
N GLU A 26 -18.70 -11.51 8.52
CA GLU A 26 -17.87 -12.46 9.27
C GLU A 26 -16.99 -11.75 10.29
N PRO A 27 -16.53 -12.45 11.34
CA PRO A 27 -15.58 -11.87 12.29
C PRO A 27 -14.40 -11.19 11.59
N ASP A 28 -13.93 -10.09 12.16
CA ASP A 28 -12.77 -9.35 11.68
C ASP A 28 -11.96 -8.90 12.92
N PRO A 29 -11.28 -9.84 13.60
CA PRO A 29 -10.60 -9.57 14.87
C PRO A 29 -9.47 -8.54 14.71
N HIS A 30 -8.81 -8.54 13.54
CA HIS A 30 -7.73 -7.61 13.19
C HIS A 30 -8.24 -6.27 12.65
N ARG A 31 -9.56 -6.12 12.47
CA ARG A 31 -10.21 -4.90 11.99
C ARG A 31 -9.67 -4.48 10.62
N LEU A 32 -9.52 -5.37 9.67
CA LEU A 32 -8.96 -5.07 8.35
C LEU A 32 -10.03 -4.74 7.31
N ARG A 33 -11.30 -5.11 7.55
CA ARG A 33 -12.36 -5.07 6.54
C ARG A 33 -13.15 -3.77 6.53
N VAL A 34 -12.93 -2.95 5.50
CA VAL A 34 -13.73 -1.75 5.24
C VAL A 34 -14.90 -2.08 4.32
N HIS A 35 -16.12 -1.77 4.75
CA HIS A 35 -17.31 -1.98 3.91
C HIS A 35 -17.25 -1.12 2.61
N PRO A 36 -17.66 -1.64 1.44
CA PRO A 36 -17.58 -0.90 0.16
C PRO A 36 -18.27 0.46 0.18
N SER A 37 -19.45 0.58 0.79
CA SER A 37 -20.16 1.87 0.93
C SER A 37 -19.40 2.91 1.77
N ARG A 38 -18.45 2.47 2.60
CA ARG A 38 -17.58 3.35 3.39
C ARG A 38 -16.41 3.84 2.55
N LEU A 39 -15.76 2.93 1.80
CA LEU A 39 -14.76 3.31 0.80
C LEU A 39 -15.36 4.33 -0.18
N GLU A 40 -16.55 4.07 -0.72
CA GLU A 40 -17.24 5.00 -1.62
C GLU A 40 -17.41 6.40 -1.00
N ARG A 41 -17.76 6.49 0.29
CA ARG A 41 -17.87 7.78 1.01
C ARG A 41 -16.50 8.47 1.13
N HIS A 42 -15.42 7.71 1.32
CA HIS A 42 -14.06 8.27 1.33
C HIS A 42 -13.68 8.81 -0.06
N LEU A 43 -13.88 8.03 -1.12
CA LEU A 43 -13.58 8.47 -2.50
C LEU A 43 -14.42 9.70 -2.90
N ARG A 44 -15.71 9.72 -2.52
CA ARG A 44 -16.60 10.86 -2.73
C ARG A 44 -16.11 12.11 -2.00
N LEU A 45 -15.61 11.97 -0.78
CA LEU A 45 -15.01 13.07 -0.04
C LEU A 45 -13.77 13.60 -0.77
N LEU A 46 -12.83 12.73 -1.16
CA LEU A 46 -11.62 13.13 -1.88
C LEU A 46 -11.97 13.94 -3.12
N ARG A 47 -12.90 13.44 -3.95
CA ARG A 47 -13.38 14.16 -5.12
C ARG A 47 -14.00 15.52 -4.79
N ARG A 48 -14.82 15.61 -3.72
CA ARG A 48 -15.42 16.89 -3.26
C ARG A 48 -14.37 17.90 -2.79
N LEU A 49 -13.25 17.44 -2.25
CA LEU A 49 -12.11 18.27 -1.86
C LEU A 49 -11.18 18.62 -3.04
N GLY A 50 -11.50 18.16 -4.26
CA GLY A 50 -10.65 18.34 -5.43
C GLY A 50 -9.37 17.50 -5.40
N LEU A 51 -9.36 16.42 -4.62
CA LEU A 51 -8.26 15.46 -4.50
C LEU A 51 -8.51 14.25 -5.40
N ARG A 52 -7.44 13.73 -5.99
CA ARG A 52 -7.44 12.47 -6.76
C ARG A 52 -6.62 11.41 -6.04
N GLY A 53 -7.23 10.25 -5.83
CA GLY A 53 -6.54 9.06 -5.34
C GLY A 53 -5.66 8.46 -6.43
N VAL A 54 -4.40 8.17 -6.10
CA VAL A 54 -3.40 7.63 -7.04
C VAL A 54 -2.56 6.54 -6.39
N SER A 55 -1.84 5.78 -7.20
CA SER A 55 -0.82 4.84 -6.72
C SER A 55 0.36 5.57 -6.06
N LEU A 56 1.14 4.87 -5.24
CA LEU A 56 2.29 5.43 -4.56
C LEU A 56 3.40 5.79 -5.55
N GLY A 57 3.63 4.96 -6.58
CA GLY A 57 4.54 5.29 -7.67
C GLY A 57 4.16 6.57 -8.41
N GLU A 58 2.87 6.74 -8.77
CA GLU A 58 2.37 7.97 -9.40
C GLU A 58 2.54 9.19 -8.46
N LEU A 59 2.25 9.01 -7.17
CA LEU A 59 2.38 10.06 -6.16
C LEU A 59 3.82 10.57 -6.05
N LEU A 60 4.80 9.66 -6.05
CA LEU A 60 6.22 9.99 -5.97
C LEU A 60 6.70 10.69 -7.25
N GLN A 61 6.34 10.19 -8.42
CA GLN A 61 6.67 10.84 -9.69
C GLN A 61 6.06 12.25 -9.79
N ALA A 62 4.80 12.41 -9.38
CA ALA A 62 4.15 13.72 -9.33
C ALA A 62 4.85 14.66 -8.33
N ARG A 63 5.35 14.13 -7.21
CA ARG A 63 6.08 14.91 -6.21
C ARG A 63 7.40 15.44 -6.78
N GLU A 64 8.17 14.59 -7.46
CA GLU A 64 9.41 14.98 -8.13
C GLU A 64 9.18 16.07 -9.18
N ARG A 65 8.03 16.01 -9.87
CA ARG A 65 7.61 17.03 -10.86
C ARG A 65 6.98 18.27 -10.24
N GLY A 66 6.79 18.34 -8.93
CA GLY A 66 6.13 19.47 -8.25
C GLY A 66 4.60 19.56 -8.49
N THR A 67 3.96 18.47 -8.89
CA THR A 67 2.53 18.43 -9.28
C THR A 67 1.64 17.61 -8.31
N ALA A 68 2.18 17.13 -7.19
CA ALA A 68 1.47 16.26 -6.25
C ALA A 68 0.44 16.95 -5.33
N ALA A 69 0.26 18.28 -5.41
CA ALA A 69 -0.50 19.06 -4.42
C ALA A 69 -1.98 18.65 -4.26
N ARG A 70 -2.58 18.02 -5.29
CA ARG A 70 -3.98 17.56 -5.27
C ARG A 70 -4.11 16.04 -5.28
N LEU A 71 -3.05 15.33 -4.91
CA LEU A 71 -3.00 13.88 -4.92
C LEU A 71 -3.05 13.32 -3.50
N VAL A 72 -3.59 12.11 -3.38
CA VAL A 72 -3.57 11.29 -2.16
C VAL A 72 -3.18 9.89 -2.59
N GLY A 73 -2.22 9.27 -1.90
CA GLY A 73 -1.88 7.87 -2.15
C GLY A 73 -2.98 6.96 -1.62
N LEU A 74 -3.42 5.99 -2.41
CA LEU A 74 -4.33 4.94 -1.96
C LEU A 74 -3.60 3.60 -2.04
N THR A 75 -3.49 2.91 -0.91
CA THR A 75 -2.84 1.60 -0.84
C THR A 75 -3.76 0.55 -0.22
N PHE A 76 -3.64 -0.68 -0.69
CA PHE A 76 -4.41 -1.83 -0.25
C PHE A 76 -3.45 -2.99 0.00
N ASP A 77 -3.44 -3.50 1.22
CA ASP A 77 -2.47 -4.53 1.61
C ASP A 77 -3.04 -5.95 1.46
N ASP A 78 -2.12 -6.92 1.58
CA ASP A 78 -2.31 -8.38 1.61
C ASP A 78 -2.72 -9.05 0.28
N GLY A 79 -3.38 -8.33 -0.62
CA GLY A 79 -3.80 -8.88 -1.92
C GLY A 79 -5.03 -9.78 -1.80
N TYR A 80 -6.00 -9.42 -0.96
CA TYR A 80 -7.28 -10.13 -0.83
C TYR A 80 -8.08 -10.12 -2.14
N THR A 81 -8.77 -11.24 -2.40
CA THR A 81 -9.65 -11.43 -3.57
C THR A 81 -10.77 -10.38 -3.67
N ASP A 82 -11.33 -9.96 -2.53
CA ASP A 82 -12.42 -8.99 -2.46
C ASP A 82 -12.07 -7.61 -3.05
N PHE A 83 -10.77 -7.30 -3.16
CA PHE A 83 -10.29 -6.08 -3.76
C PHE A 83 -10.79 -5.93 -5.21
N LEU A 84 -10.70 -7.00 -6.00
CA LEU A 84 -11.11 -6.99 -7.40
C LEU A 84 -12.62 -6.78 -7.53
N ASP A 85 -13.41 -7.41 -6.67
CA ASP A 85 -14.87 -7.41 -6.75
C ASP A 85 -15.51 -6.11 -6.24
N HIS A 86 -14.84 -5.43 -5.30
CA HIS A 86 -15.46 -4.32 -4.59
C HIS A 86 -14.66 -3.01 -4.63
N ALA A 87 -13.34 -3.04 -4.62
CA ALA A 87 -12.53 -1.83 -4.63
C ALA A 87 -12.29 -1.32 -6.05
N VAL A 88 -11.92 -2.19 -7.00
CA VAL A 88 -11.63 -1.80 -8.40
C VAL A 88 -12.80 -1.08 -9.07
N PRO A 89 -14.07 -1.56 -8.99
CA PRO A 89 -15.20 -0.86 -9.60
C PRO A 89 -15.41 0.54 -9.02
N LEU A 90 -15.23 0.71 -7.70
CA LEU A 90 -15.35 1.99 -7.02
C LEU A 90 -14.22 2.95 -7.42
N LEU A 91 -12.97 2.48 -7.43
CA LEU A 91 -11.84 3.30 -7.88
C LEU A 91 -12.05 3.81 -9.32
N ARG A 92 -12.48 2.91 -10.22
CA ARG A 92 -12.83 3.26 -11.59
C ARG A 92 -13.97 4.27 -11.69
N GLN A 93 -15.06 4.07 -10.94
CA GLN A 93 -16.23 4.97 -10.91
C GLN A 93 -15.83 6.41 -10.50
N TYR A 94 -14.83 6.54 -9.64
CA TYR A 94 -14.36 7.83 -9.13
C TYR A 94 -13.14 8.38 -9.86
N GLY A 95 -12.63 7.69 -10.90
CA GLY A 95 -11.47 8.10 -11.69
C GLY A 95 -10.15 8.10 -10.88
N MET A 96 -10.04 7.15 -9.94
CA MET A 96 -8.91 7.01 -9.03
C MET A 96 -8.17 5.69 -9.29
N THR A 97 -6.88 5.67 -8.94
CA THR A 97 -6.02 4.48 -8.95
C THR A 97 -5.47 4.23 -7.55
N GLY A 98 -4.63 3.22 -7.39
CA GLY A 98 -3.99 2.90 -6.12
C GLY A 98 -2.90 1.84 -6.30
N THR A 99 -2.24 1.50 -5.21
CA THR A 99 -1.26 0.41 -5.13
C THR A 99 -1.85 -0.75 -4.34
N VAL A 100 -1.74 -1.96 -4.87
CA VAL A 100 -2.10 -3.20 -4.17
C VAL A 100 -0.82 -3.96 -3.83
N TYR A 101 -0.56 -4.17 -2.55
CA TYR A 101 0.60 -4.92 -2.08
C TYR A 101 0.22 -6.40 -1.89
N VAL A 102 0.91 -7.29 -2.61
CA VAL A 102 0.57 -8.72 -2.69
C VAL A 102 1.60 -9.56 -1.95
N VAL A 103 1.14 -10.50 -1.11
CA VAL A 103 1.99 -11.53 -0.49
C VAL A 103 2.32 -12.61 -1.54
N ALA A 104 3.50 -12.49 -2.15
CA ALA A 104 3.82 -13.17 -3.40
C ALA A 104 3.80 -14.72 -3.29
N GLY A 105 4.27 -15.27 -2.16
CA GLY A 105 4.29 -16.71 -1.90
C GLY A 105 2.97 -17.31 -1.46
N ARG A 106 1.89 -16.52 -1.47
CA ARG A 106 0.56 -16.94 -1.07
C ARG A 106 -0.50 -16.62 -2.13
N ILE A 107 -0.08 -16.27 -3.35
CA ILE A 107 -0.96 -16.07 -4.51
C ILE A 107 -1.85 -17.31 -4.71
N GLY A 108 -3.16 -17.08 -4.77
CA GLY A 108 -4.20 -18.12 -4.89
C GLY A 108 -4.46 -18.94 -3.62
N GLY A 109 -3.79 -18.61 -2.51
CA GLY A 109 -3.97 -19.23 -1.21
C GLY A 109 -4.85 -18.41 -0.27
N HIS A 110 -4.50 -18.43 1.02
CA HIS A 110 -5.20 -17.70 2.08
C HIS A 110 -4.20 -17.00 3.01
N ASN A 111 -4.68 -16.07 3.83
CA ASN A 111 -3.88 -15.44 4.88
C ASN A 111 -3.56 -16.43 6.02
N GLU A 112 -2.40 -17.08 5.93
CA GLU A 112 -1.97 -18.09 6.89
C GLU A 112 -1.18 -17.54 8.10
N TRP A 113 -0.85 -16.25 8.07
CA TRP A 113 0.00 -15.58 9.05
C TRP A 113 -0.73 -15.12 10.33
N ASP A 114 -2.07 -15.12 10.33
CA ASP A 114 -2.87 -14.75 11.50
C ASP A 114 -3.75 -15.92 11.98
N GLU A 115 -4.00 -15.97 13.29
CA GLU A 115 -5.05 -16.80 13.89
C GLU A 115 -6.40 -16.11 13.69
N GLY A 116 -7.14 -16.50 12.65
CA GLY A 116 -8.38 -15.80 12.31
C GLY A 116 -9.13 -16.42 11.13
N PRO A 117 -10.19 -15.73 10.65
CA PRO A 117 -10.88 -16.15 9.45
C PRO A 117 -9.92 -16.14 8.26
N ARG A 118 -10.02 -17.18 7.43
CA ARG A 118 -9.22 -17.32 6.21
C ARG A 118 -9.86 -16.50 5.10
N PHE A 119 -9.18 -15.45 4.68
CA PHE A 119 -9.49 -14.66 3.51
C PHE A 119 -8.74 -15.21 2.31
N GLY A 120 -9.44 -15.37 1.18
CA GLY A 120 -8.81 -15.77 -0.08
C GLY A 120 -7.91 -14.68 -0.63
N LEU A 121 -6.73 -15.07 -1.08
CA LEU A 121 -5.74 -14.19 -1.73
C LEU A 121 -5.82 -14.34 -3.24
N MET A 122 -5.57 -13.24 -3.95
CA MET A 122 -5.69 -13.19 -5.40
C MET A 122 -4.83 -14.26 -6.08
N THR A 123 -5.38 -14.90 -7.11
CA THR A 123 -4.62 -15.74 -8.03
C THR A 123 -3.75 -14.88 -8.95
N ALA A 124 -2.79 -15.49 -9.66
CA ALA A 124 -1.94 -14.79 -10.61
C ALA A 124 -2.76 -14.06 -11.70
N ASP A 125 -3.87 -14.66 -12.15
CA ASP A 125 -4.77 -14.05 -13.13
C ASP A 125 -5.51 -12.84 -12.56
N GLN A 126 -5.92 -12.90 -11.29
CA GLN A 126 -6.54 -11.76 -10.61
C GLN A 126 -5.53 -10.63 -10.38
N VAL A 127 -4.28 -10.95 -10.01
CA VAL A 127 -3.19 -9.96 -9.92
C VAL A 127 -2.97 -9.27 -11.26
N ARG A 128 -2.91 -10.03 -12.37
CA ARG A 128 -2.83 -9.47 -13.73
C ARG A 128 -4.04 -8.61 -14.08
N ALA A 129 -5.25 -9.02 -13.69
CA ALA A 129 -6.48 -8.25 -13.94
C ALA A 129 -6.51 -6.91 -13.18
N VAL A 130 -5.99 -6.88 -11.95
CA VAL A 130 -5.82 -5.64 -11.18
C VAL A 130 -4.83 -4.71 -11.87
N ALA A 131 -3.66 -5.22 -12.29
CA ALA A 131 -2.67 -4.43 -13.03
C ALA A 131 -3.26 -3.86 -14.34
N ALA A 132 -3.94 -4.70 -15.13
CA ALA A 132 -4.61 -4.30 -16.37
C ALA A 132 -5.74 -3.25 -16.16
N SER A 133 -6.23 -3.09 -14.93
CA SER A 133 -7.20 -2.05 -14.56
C SER A 133 -6.55 -0.69 -14.27
N GLY A 134 -5.23 -0.56 -14.44
CA GLY A 134 -4.47 0.67 -14.23
C GLY A 134 -4.04 0.90 -12.78
N LEU A 135 -4.04 -0.15 -11.96
CA LEU A 135 -3.50 -0.11 -10.60
C LEU A 135 -2.06 -0.58 -10.57
N GLU A 136 -1.30 -0.05 -9.62
CA GLU A 136 0.06 -0.51 -9.35
C GLU A 136 0.02 -1.78 -8.50
N ILE A 137 0.83 -2.78 -8.84
CA ILE A 137 1.10 -3.94 -7.99
C ILE A 137 2.45 -3.73 -7.30
N GLY A 138 2.44 -3.82 -5.97
CA GLY A 138 3.63 -3.83 -5.13
C GLY A 138 3.81 -5.16 -4.40
N SER A 139 4.99 -5.37 -3.84
CA SER A 139 5.30 -6.57 -3.06
C SER A 139 5.01 -6.39 -1.57
N HIS A 140 4.45 -7.44 -0.95
CA HIS A 140 4.23 -7.53 0.50
C HIS A 140 4.93 -8.74 1.13
N THR A 141 6.18 -8.98 0.71
CA THR A 141 7.01 -10.15 1.07
C THR A 141 6.53 -11.47 0.48
N MET A 142 7.27 -12.56 0.75
CA MET A 142 6.89 -13.90 0.30
C MET A 142 5.84 -14.52 1.20
N THR A 143 5.97 -14.38 2.51
CA THR A 143 5.14 -15.10 3.48
C THR A 143 4.42 -14.20 4.48
N HIS A 144 4.51 -12.87 4.31
CA HIS A 144 4.02 -11.87 5.27
C HIS A 144 4.86 -11.82 6.57
N ALA A 145 6.16 -12.13 6.46
CA ALA A 145 7.07 -12.20 7.61
C ALA A 145 7.37 -10.81 8.23
N ARG A 146 7.60 -10.80 9.55
CA ARG A 146 8.19 -9.63 10.23
C ARG A 146 9.67 -9.56 9.89
N LEU A 147 10.13 -8.44 9.33
CA LEU A 147 11.48 -8.33 8.78
C LEU A 147 12.52 -7.79 9.77
N ALA A 148 12.10 -7.02 10.78
CA ALA A 148 13.00 -6.53 11.81
C ALA A 148 13.65 -7.69 12.58
N GLY A 149 14.98 -7.72 12.60
CA GLY A 149 15.77 -8.79 13.23
C GLY A 149 15.85 -10.09 12.44
N ALA A 150 15.32 -10.15 11.21
CA ALA A 150 15.48 -11.31 10.33
C ALA A 150 16.93 -11.43 9.84
N ASP A 151 17.39 -12.66 9.62
CA ASP A 151 18.74 -12.90 9.09
C ASP A 151 18.83 -12.56 7.59
N PRO A 152 20.05 -12.37 7.04
CA PRO A 152 20.23 -11.97 5.64
C PRO A 152 19.62 -12.93 4.61
N ALA A 153 19.57 -14.23 4.91
CA ALA A 153 19.00 -15.22 3.99
C ALA A 153 17.48 -15.08 3.93
N THR A 154 16.84 -14.92 5.10
CA THR A 154 15.41 -14.64 5.23
C THR A 154 15.04 -13.34 4.53
N LEU A 155 15.83 -12.27 4.72
CA LEU A 155 15.59 -11.00 4.03
C LEU A 155 15.68 -11.15 2.50
N ALA A 156 16.68 -11.88 1.99
CA ALA A 156 16.83 -12.09 0.54
C ALA A 156 15.64 -12.86 -0.06
N GLU A 157 15.15 -13.89 0.63
CA GLU A 157 13.99 -14.67 0.20
C GLU A 157 12.69 -13.84 0.28
N GLU A 158 12.41 -13.24 1.43
CA GLU A 158 11.18 -12.49 1.66
C GLU A 158 11.08 -11.25 0.77
N ILE A 159 12.18 -10.54 0.54
CA ILE A 159 12.19 -9.26 -0.18
C ILE A 159 12.50 -9.47 -1.66
N GLY A 160 13.61 -10.16 -1.98
CA GLY A 160 14.06 -10.38 -3.35
C GLY A 160 13.23 -11.43 -4.08
N GLY A 161 12.96 -12.56 -3.41
CA GLY A 161 12.13 -13.63 -3.97
C GLY A 161 10.72 -13.16 -4.30
N SER A 162 10.10 -12.35 -3.42
CA SER A 162 8.76 -11.80 -3.67
C SER A 162 8.72 -10.86 -4.87
N ARG A 163 9.77 -10.05 -5.07
CA ARG A 163 9.91 -9.21 -6.26
C ARG A 163 9.93 -10.07 -7.52
N GLN A 164 10.77 -11.10 -7.53
CA GLN A 164 10.94 -11.97 -8.68
C GLN A 164 9.64 -12.69 -9.04
N VAL A 165 8.96 -13.28 -8.07
CA VAL A 165 7.67 -13.95 -8.30
C VAL A 165 6.64 -13.02 -8.92
N LEU A 166 6.52 -11.79 -8.41
CA LEU A 166 5.55 -10.83 -8.95
C LEU A 166 5.94 -10.32 -10.35
N GLN A 167 7.24 -10.12 -10.62
CA GLN A 167 7.72 -9.81 -11.96
C GLN A 167 7.43 -10.94 -12.94
N ASP A 168 7.56 -12.20 -12.53
CA ASP A 168 7.22 -13.36 -13.37
C ASP A 168 5.70 -13.44 -13.62
N VAL A 169 4.87 -13.10 -12.63
CA VAL A 169 3.41 -13.03 -12.81
C VAL A 169 3.00 -11.90 -13.76
N LEU A 170 3.61 -10.73 -13.64
CA LEU A 170 3.20 -9.52 -14.37
C LEU A 170 3.91 -9.35 -15.71
N GLN A 171 5.09 -9.95 -15.88
CA GLN A 171 6.03 -9.69 -16.98
C GLN A 171 6.44 -8.21 -17.08
N GLU A 172 6.50 -7.52 -15.94
CA GLU A 172 6.84 -6.10 -15.79
C GLU A 172 7.67 -5.88 -14.51
N GLU A 173 8.31 -4.72 -14.38
CA GLU A 173 9.04 -4.36 -13.16
C GLU A 173 8.10 -4.14 -11.97
N VAL A 174 8.49 -4.62 -10.80
CA VAL A 174 7.80 -4.34 -9.53
C VAL A 174 8.64 -3.36 -8.72
N ALA A 175 8.16 -2.13 -8.63
CA ALA A 175 8.89 -0.98 -8.08
C ALA A 175 8.60 -0.72 -6.60
N GLY A 176 7.38 -1.03 -6.13
CA GLY A 176 6.92 -0.72 -4.77
C GLY A 176 7.02 -1.92 -3.82
N PHE A 177 7.42 -1.64 -2.58
CA PHE A 177 7.44 -2.62 -1.48
C PHE A 177 6.67 -2.13 -0.25
N CYS A 178 6.05 -3.03 0.51
CA CYS A 178 5.40 -2.73 1.77
C CYS A 178 5.89 -3.69 2.86
N TYR A 179 6.29 -3.15 4.01
CA TYR A 179 6.75 -3.96 5.14
C TYR A 179 5.54 -4.51 5.93
N PRO A 180 5.39 -5.83 6.06
CA PRO A 180 4.35 -6.43 6.91
C PRO A 180 4.39 -5.86 8.31
N TYR A 181 3.22 -5.49 8.83
CA TYR A 181 3.04 -4.85 10.15
C TYR A 181 3.82 -3.53 10.36
N GLY A 182 4.40 -2.94 9.32
CA GLY A 182 5.37 -1.86 9.43
C GLY A 182 6.66 -2.27 10.16
N SER A 183 6.99 -3.57 10.20
CA SER A 183 8.13 -4.11 10.91
C SER A 183 9.40 -4.06 10.05
N TYR A 184 10.32 -3.17 10.38
CA TYR A 184 11.60 -3.05 9.68
C TYR A 184 12.72 -2.58 10.62
N ASP A 185 13.96 -2.78 10.18
CA ASP A 185 15.19 -2.18 10.72
C ASP A 185 16.08 -1.72 9.54
N ASP A 186 17.29 -1.24 9.83
CA ASP A 186 18.21 -0.77 8.79
C ASP A 186 18.61 -1.88 7.81
N ALA A 187 18.79 -3.11 8.29
CA ALA A 187 19.14 -4.24 7.44
C ALA A 187 18.01 -4.59 6.47
N ALA A 188 16.76 -4.60 6.95
CA ALA A 188 15.60 -4.82 6.09
C ALA A 188 15.46 -3.70 5.04
N ALA A 189 15.63 -2.44 5.43
CA ALA A 189 15.53 -1.33 4.50
C ALA A 189 16.65 -1.31 3.45
N ASP A 190 17.89 -1.67 3.84
CA ASP A 190 19.00 -1.87 2.89
C ASP A 190 18.71 -3.04 1.93
N ALA A 191 18.16 -4.14 2.43
CA ALA A 191 17.79 -5.28 1.60
C ALA A 191 16.70 -4.93 0.57
N VAL A 192 15.71 -4.09 0.94
CA VAL A 192 14.70 -3.58 0.00
C VAL A 192 15.34 -2.75 -1.11
N GLN A 193 16.25 -1.82 -0.77
CA GLN A 193 16.95 -1.04 -1.78
C GLN A 193 17.84 -1.93 -2.66
N ALA A 194 18.59 -2.87 -2.07
CA ALA A 194 19.48 -3.78 -2.79
C ALA A 194 18.74 -4.76 -3.71
N ALA A 195 17.52 -5.16 -3.35
CA ALA A 195 16.65 -5.99 -4.19
C ALA A 195 16.11 -5.26 -5.43
N GLY A 196 16.35 -3.95 -5.54
CA GLY A 196 16.00 -3.14 -6.70
C GLY A 196 14.57 -2.56 -6.67
N TYR A 197 13.93 -2.52 -5.50
CA TYR A 197 12.72 -1.71 -5.35
C TYR A 197 13.08 -0.21 -5.47
N ASP A 198 12.15 0.57 -6.00
CA ASP A 198 12.30 2.03 -6.13
C ASP A 198 11.83 2.76 -4.86
N HIS A 199 10.81 2.23 -4.20
CA HIS A 199 10.25 2.84 -3.01
C HIS A 199 9.60 1.80 -2.10
N ALA A 200 9.47 2.15 -0.82
CA ALA A 200 8.81 1.29 0.14
C ALA A 200 8.05 2.06 1.22
N CYS A 201 7.01 1.44 1.75
CA CYS A 201 6.11 2.08 2.71
C CYS A 201 5.88 1.25 3.97
N VAL A 202 5.69 1.93 5.08
CA VAL A 202 5.46 1.37 6.41
C VAL A 202 4.14 1.89 6.99
N THR A 203 3.63 1.21 8.02
CA THR A 203 2.59 1.79 8.86
C THR A 203 3.17 2.93 9.67
N GLY A 204 2.61 4.13 9.53
CA GLY A 204 3.17 5.30 10.20
C GLY A 204 2.32 6.54 10.01
N ASP A 205 2.06 7.22 11.11
CA ASP A 205 1.23 8.42 11.14
C ASP A 205 2.14 9.66 11.14
N TYR A 206 2.25 10.31 9.97
CA TYR A 206 2.72 11.70 9.79
C TYR A 206 4.18 12.05 10.13
N VAL A 207 5.06 11.07 10.36
CA VAL A 207 6.51 11.33 10.50
C VAL A 207 7.15 11.10 9.14
N PRO A 208 7.77 12.11 8.50
CA PRO A 208 8.43 11.92 7.22
C PRO A 208 9.53 10.86 7.33
N GLY A 209 9.34 9.75 6.63
CA GLY A 209 10.37 8.76 6.35
C GLY A 209 11.21 9.17 5.15
N ASP A 210 12.08 8.28 4.69
CA ASP A 210 12.74 8.37 3.39
C ASP A 210 11.94 7.61 2.32
N ARG A 211 12.49 7.52 1.11
CA ARG A 211 11.84 6.81 -0.02
C ARG A 211 11.55 5.33 0.27
N PHE A 212 12.27 4.72 1.21
CA PHE A 212 12.14 3.30 1.57
C PHE A 212 11.42 3.09 2.90
N THR A 213 10.88 4.14 3.51
CA THR A 213 10.15 4.09 4.80
C THR A 213 8.96 5.05 4.78
N LEU A 214 8.29 5.17 3.63
CA LEU A 214 7.19 6.11 3.42
C LEU A 214 6.02 5.82 4.38
N PRO A 215 5.61 6.77 5.22
CA PRO A 215 4.57 6.56 6.22
C PRO A 215 3.18 6.51 5.58
N ARG A 216 2.33 5.56 6.03
CA ARG A 216 0.93 5.46 5.61
C ARG A 216 -0.03 5.50 6.78
N CYS A 217 -1.14 6.20 6.58
CA CYS A 217 -2.22 6.35 7.55
C CYS A 217 -3.19 5.17 7.44
N TYR A 218 -3.23 4.34 8.48
CA TYR A 218 -4.20 3.25 8.57
C TYR A 218 -5.64 3.78 8.59
N VAL A 219 -6.50 3.19 7.73
CA VAL A 219 -7.93 3.48 7.67
C VAL A 219 -8.70 2.35 8.35
N SER A 220 -9.25 2.66 9.52
CA SER A 220 -9.98 1.66 10.30
C SER A 220 -11.35 1.33 9.70
N PRO A 221 -11.85 0.11 10.00
CA PRO A 221 -13.21 -0.32 10.20
C PRO A 221 -14.26 0.76 10.26
N ARG A 222 -13.99 1.65 11.21
CA ARG A 222 -14.92 2.61 11.78
C ARG A 222 -14.70 4.02 11.22
N ASP A 223 -13.65 4.25 10.45
CA ASP A 223 -13.31 5.57 9.92
C ASP A 223 -14.36 6.04 8.93
N THR A 224 -15.05 7.12 9.31
CA THR A 224 -16.01 7.82 8.43
C THR A 224 -15.26 8.80 7.52
N ALA A 225 -15.98 9.41 6.56
CA ALA A 225 -15.42 10.51 5.78
C ALA A 225 -14.88 11.66 6.66
N ALA A 226 -15.53 11.95 7.79
CA ALA A 226 -15.03 12.98 8.72
C ALA A 226 -13.66 12.60 9.32
N HIS A 227 -13.45 11.32 9.66
CA HIS A 227 -12.15 10.83 10.15
C HIS A 227 -11.07 11.01 9.08
N VAL A 228 -11.36 10.64 7.82
CA VAL A 228 -10.43 10.87 6.69
C VAL A 228 -10.13 12.36 6.51
N ALA A 229 -11.13 13.24 6.54
CA ALA A 229 -10.93 14.68 6.43
C ALA A 229 -10.01 15.23 7.55
N VAL A 230 -10.19 14.75 8.78
CA VAL A 230 -9.32 15.12 9.91
C VAL A 230 -7.88 14.65 9.69
N ARG A 231 -7.67 13.41 9.19
CA ARG A 231 -6.31 12.91 8.88
C ARG A 231 -5.64 13.77 7.80
N LEU A 232 -6.34 14.08 6.71
CA LEU A 232 -5.82 14.95 5.65
C LEU A 232 -5.44 16.33 6.18
N GLY A 233 -6.31 16.94 7.00
CA GLY A 233 -6.05 18.23 7.64
C GLY A 233 -4.84 18.20 8.59
N ARG A 234 -4.75 17.17 9.43
CA ARG A 234 -3.62 16.98 10.37
C ARG A 234 -2.29 16.80 9.64
N HIS A 235 -2.28 16.04 8.54
CA HIS A 235 -1.09 15.88 7.70
C HIS A 235 -0.64 17.21 7.13
N HIS A 236 -1.56 17.99 6.56
CA HIS A 236 -1.26 19.30 5.98
C HIS A 236 -0.67 20.27 7.00
N VAL A 237 -1.23 20.30 8.22
CA VAL A 237 -0.69 21.11 9.32
C VAL A 237 0.72 20.67 9.68
N ARG A 238 0.98 19.37 9.84
CA ARG A 238 2.32 18.86 10.21
C ARG A 238 3.38 19.12 9.14
N GLN A 239 3.02 18.97 7.87
CA GLN A 239 3.93 19.27 6.76
C GLN A 239 4.37 20.73 6.76
N ARG A 240 3.47 21.67 7.10
CA ARG A 240 3.81 23.10 7.26
C ARG A 240 4.69 23.41 8.47
N LEU A 241 4.68 22.56 9.50
CA LEU A 241 5.50 22.74 10.71
C LEU A 241 6.88 22.09 10.58
N SER A 242 7.08 21.22 9.60
CA SER A 242 8.32 20.42 9.42
C SER A 242 9.16 20.86 8.21
N GLY A 243 8.69 21.84 7.43
CA GLY A 243 9.41 22.47 6.32
C GLY A 243 9.72 23.91 6.65
#